data_AF-A0A0B0EBD8-F1
#
_entry.id   AF-A0A0B0EBD8-F1
#
_cell.length_a   1.000
_cell.length_b   1.000
_cell.length_c   1.000
_cell.angle_alpha   90.00
_cell.angle_beta   90.00
_cell.angle_gamma   90.00
#
_symmetry.space_group_name_H-M   'P 1'
#
loop_
_entity.id
_entity.type
_entity.pdbx_description
1 polymer ?
#
loop_
_entity_poly.entity_id
_entity_poly.type
_entity_poly.pdbx_seq_one_letter_code
_entity_poly.pdbx_strand_id
1 'polypeptide(L)' 'MRYTAVINNLEEQNMIAKEQVLKAIQELPQNASIEDAMEKLYLIYKVDRGIKQADSGQKISQEEAKKRMEKWLK' A
#
# COMPACT_ATOMS: atom_id res chain seq x y z
N MET A 1 6.45 -10.96 -26.26
CA MET A 1 6.35 -9.53 -25.91
C MET A 1 5.23 -9.18 -24.91
N ARG A 2 4.08 -9.87 -24.86
CA ARG A 2 3.01 -9.55 -23.88
C ARG A 2 3.36 -9.83 -22.41
N TYR A 3 4.25 -10.78 -22.12
CA TYR A 3 4.61 -11.16 -20.75
C TYR A 3 5.52 -10.13 -20.03
N THR A 4 6.46 -9.52 -20.73
CA THR A 4 7.41 -8.56 -20.12
C THR A 4 6.72 -7.31 -19.60
N ALA A 5 5.65 -6.85 -20.25
CA ALA A 5 4.87 -5.69 -19.82
C ALA A 5 4.05 -5.94 -18.54
N VAL A 6 3.60 -7.19 -18.32
CA VAL A 6 2.81 -7.54 -17.12
C VAL A 6 3.71 -7.64 -15.88
N ILE A 7 4.92 -8.16 -16.02
CA ILE A 7 5.90 -8.26 -14.92
C ILE A 7 6.33 -6.86 -14.47
N ASN A 8 6.68 -5.96 -15.41
CA ASN A 8 7.09 -4.59 -15.08
C ASN A 8 5.98 -3.81 -14.36
N ASN A 9 4.71 -4.01 -14.76
CA ASN A 9 3.56 -3.35 -14.14
C ASN A 9 3.25 -3.88 -12.72
N LEU A 10 3.67 -5.11 -12.38
CA LEU A 10 3.54 -5.66 -11.03
C LEU A 10 4.67 -5.19 -10.10
N GLU A 11 5.87 -4.96 -10.63
CA GLU A 11 7.00 -4.40 -9.88
C GLU A 11 6.81 -2.90 -9.59
N GLU A 12 6.33 -2.09 -10.55
CA GLU A 12 6.08 -0.65 -10.32
C GLU A 12 5.02 -0.38 -9.25
N GLN A 13 4.07 -1.29 -9.07
CA GLN A 13 2.98 -1.17 -8.09
C GLN A 13 3.36 -1.66 -6.68
N ASN A 14 4.63 -2.02 -6.45
CA ASN A 14 5.10 -2.62 -5.20
C ASN A 14 6.29 -1.88 -4.56
N MET A 15 6.68 -0.71 -5.10
CA MET A 15 7.88 -0.02 -4.66
C MET A 15 7.56 1.16 -3.75
N ILE A 16 8.04 1.08 -2.51
CA ILE A 16 8.26 2.24 -1.64
C ILE A 16 9.64 2.81 -1.99
N ALA A 17 9.79 4.15 -2.05
CA ALA A 17 11.09 4.76 -2.28
C ALA A 17 12.04 4.47 -1.12
N LYS A 18 13.32 4.20 -1.41
CA LYS A 18 14.35 3.89 -0.40
C LYS A 18 14.43 4.95 0.71
N GLU A 19 14.28 6.22 0.36
CA GLU A 19 14.28 7.34 1.32
C GLU A 19 13.11 7.26 2.30
N GLN A 20 11.92 6.89 1.82
CA GLN A 20 10.75 6.69 2.68
C GLN A 20 10.94 5.49 3.61
N VAL A 21 11.56 4.40 3.14
CA VAL A 21 11.91 3.25 3.97
C VAL A 21 12.87 3.68 5.09
N LEU A 22 13.95 4.38 4.75
CA LEU A 22 14.93 4.86 5.72
C LEU A 22 14.28 5.75 6.79
N LYS A 23 13.45 6.70 6.37
CA LYS A 23 12.70 7.56 7.28
C LYS A 23 11.77 6.76 8.19
N ALA A 24 11.03 5.80 7.63
CA ALA A 24 10.11 4.97 8.39
C ALA A 24 10.82 4.18 9.50
N ILE A 25 12.00 3.62 9.19
CA ILE A 25 12.85 2.89 10.15
C ILE A 25 13.44 3.84 11.20
N GLN A 26 13.90 5.03 10.82
CA GLN A 26 14.45 6.02 11.76
C GLN A 26 13.43 6.52 12.79
N GLU A 27 12.15 6.52 12.44
CA GLU A 27 11.06 6.93 13.33
C GLU A 27 10.57 5.80 14.25
N LEU A 28 11.08 4.57 14.13
CA LEU A 28 10.69 3.48 15.03
C LEU A 28 11.30 3.68 16.42
N PRO A 29 10.60 3.24 17.49
CA PRO A 29 11.18 3.16 18.81
C PRO A 29 12.45 2.30 18.84
N GLN A 30 13.38 2.62 19.75
CA GLN A 30 14.64 1.87 19.88
C GLN A 30 14.43 0.38 20.20
N ASN A 31 13.32 0.04 20.83
CA ASN A 31 12.90 -1.32 21.18
C ASN A 31 11.92 -1.94 20.18
N ALA A 32 11.75 -1.34 19.00
CA ALA A 32 10.88 -1.88 17.97
C ALA A 32 11.38 -3.24 17.47
N SER A 33 10.44 -4.13 17.24
CA SER A 33 10.65 -5.45 16.65
C SER A 33 10.74 -5.39 15.12
N ILE A 34 11.09 -6.52 14.50
CA ILE A 34 11.07 -6.64 13.04
C ILE A 34 9.62 -6.56 12.54
N GLU A 35 8.67 -7.11 13.31
CA GLU A 35 7.25 -7.06 13.05
C GLU A 35 6.73 -5.62 12.99
N ASP A 36 7.14 -4.76 13.93
CA ASP A 36 6.77 -3.33 13.93
C ASP A 36 7.29 -2.60 12.68
N ALA A 37 8.52 -2.92 12.27
CA ALA A 37 9.10 -2.37 11.06
C ALA A 37 8.34 -2.82 9.80
N MET A 38 8.01 -4.12 9.71
CA MET A 38 7.23 -4.66 8.60
C MET A 38 5.83 -4.03 8.54
N GLU A 39 5.14 -3.91 9.67
CA GLU A 39 3.81 -3.30 9.74
C GLU A 39 3.85 -1.84 9.26
N LYS A 40 4.80 -1.04 9.77
CA LYS A 40 4.93 0.36 9.37
C LYS A 40 5.21 0.52 7.88
N LEU A 41 6.13 -0.28 7.34
CA LEU A 41 6.44 -0.25 5.91
C LEU A 41 5.23 -0.67 5.06
N TYR A 42 4.53 -1.73 5.47
CA TYR A 42 3.34 -2.20 4.75
C TYR A 42 2.20 -1.17 4.80
N LEU A 43 2.02 -0.47 5.92
CA LEU A 43 1.06 0.61 6.04
C LEU A 43 1.35 1.74 5.03
N ILE A 44 2.61 2.21 4.99
CA ILE A 44 3.04 3.26 4.05
C ILE A 44 2.78 2.82 2.61
N TYR A 45 3.15 1.58 2.28
CA TYR A 45 2.88 1.00 0.96
C TYR A 45 1.39 1.04 0.59
N LYS A 46 0.52 0.58 1.50
CA LYS A 46 -0.92 0.51 1.24
C LYS A 46 -1.55 1.89 1.06
N VAL A 47 -1.09 2.88 1.82
CA VAL A 47 -1.55 4.27 1.70
C VAL A 47 -1.12 4.86 0.36
N ASP A 48 0.16 4.79 0.01
CA ASP A 48 0.68 5.33 -1.25
C ASP A 48 0.00 4.70 -2.48
N ARG A 49 -0.19 3.38 -2.45
CA ARG A 49 -0.97 2.66 -3.46
C ARG A 49 -2.41 3.17 -3.52
N GLY A 50 -3.07 3.36 -2.37
CA GLY A 50 -4.44 3.86 -2.31
C GLY A 50 -4.58 5.26 -2.94
N ILE A 51 -3.60 6.14 -2.70
CA ILE A 51 -3.53 7.48 -3.31
C ILE A 51 -3.39 7.36 -4.83
N LYS A 52 -2.42 6.58 -5.32
CA LYS A 52 -2.23 6.33 -6.77
C LYS A 52 -3.48 5.74 -7.44
N GLN A 53 -4.19 4.84 -6.77
CA GLN A 53 -5.47 4.30 -7.24
C GLN A 53 -6.54 5.39 -7.31
N ALA A 54 -6.65 6.23 -6.28
CA ALA A 54 -7.62 7.32 -6.25
C ALA A 54 -7.37 8.36 -7.37
N ASP A 55 -6.10 8.70 -7.62
CA ASP A 55 -5.67 9.65 -8.63
C ASP A 55 -5.87 9.12 -10.05
N SER A 56 -5.62 7.82 -10.26
CA SER A 56 -5.89 7.14 -11.54
C SER A 56 -7.38 6.84 -11.78
N GLY A 57 -8.27 7.30 -10.90
CA GLY A 57 -9.71 7.13 -11.06
C GLY A 57 -10.24 5.75 -10.65
N GLN A 58 -9.40 4.88 -10.07
CA GLN A 58 -9.79 3.58 -9.52
C GLN A 58 -10.52 3.76 -8.18
N LYS A 59 -11.65 4.46 -8.20
CA LYS A 59 -12.51 4.77 -7.07
C LYS A 59 -13.86 4.08 -7.25
N ILE A 60 -14.57 3.91 -6.14
CA ILE A 60 -15.94 3.38 -6.12
C ILE A 60 -16.87 4.42 -5.47
N SER A 61 -18.17 4.34 -5.75
CA SER A 61 -19.14 5.19 -5.06
C SER A 61 -19.23 4.83 -3.57
N GLN A 62 -19.74 5.76 -2.78
CA GLN A 62 -19.98 5.54 -1.36
C GLN A 62 -20.97 4.39 -1.11
N GLU A 63 -21.98 4.19 -1.97
CA GLU A 63 -22.90 3.07 -1.82
C GLU A 63 -22.21 1.73 -2.08
N GLU A 64 -21.36 1.65 -3.11
CA GLU A 64 -20.60 0.45 -3.41
C GLU A 64 -19.59 0.13 -2.29
N ALA A 65 -18.97 1.15 -1.69
CA ALA A 65 -18.09 0.97 -0.55
C ALA A 65 -18.83 0.36 0.67
N LYS A 66 -20.04 0.85 0.98
CA LYS A 66 -20.88 0.30 2.06
C LYS A 66 -21.22 -1.17 1.83
N LYS A 67 -21.68 -1.53 0.63
CA LYS A 67 -22.00 -2.92 0.25
C LYS A 67 -20.83 -3.88 0.42
N ARG A 68 -19.59 -3.43 0.15
CA ARG A 68 -18.38 -4.24 0.36
C ARG A 68 -18.05 -4.44 1.84
N MET A 69 -18.26 -3.40 2.65
CA MET A 69 -17.95 -3.41 4.08
C MET A 69 -18.88 -4.35 4.88
N GLU A 70 -20.13 -4.50 4.44
CA GLU A 70 -21.13 -5.40 5.06
C GLU A 70 -20.64 -6.84 5.23
N LYS A 71 -19.69 -7.30 4.41
CA LYS A 71 -19.11 -8.65 4.51
C LYS A 71 -18.24 -8.86 5.76
N TRP A 72 -17.71 -7.78 6.33
CA TRP A 72 -16.76 -7.79 7.43
C TRP A 72 -17.35 -7.26 8.74
N LEU A 73 -18.44 -6.49 8.67
CA LEU A 73 -19.11 -5.86 9.81
C LEU A 73 -20.29 -6.69 10.35
N LYS A 74 -20.25 -8.01 10.21
CA LYS A 74 -21.22 -8.91 10.84
C LYS A 74 -20.90 -9.15 12.30
#